data_AF-W0FS90-F1
#
_entry.id   AF-W0FS90-F1
#
_cell.length_a   1.000
_cell.length_b   1.000
_cell.length_c   1.000
_cell.angle_alpha   90.00
_cell.angle_beta   90.00
_cell.angle_gamma   90.00
#
_symmetry.space_group_name_H-M   'P 1'
#
loop_
_entity.id
_entity.type
_entity.pdbx_description
1 polymer ?
#
loop_
_entity_poly.entity_id
_entity_poly.type
_entity_poly.pdbx_seq_one_letter_code
_entity_poly.pdbx_strand_id
1 'polypeptide(L)'
;MAFDFKKEYREIYLPDKKPDIILVPKMNYIAVRGQGDPNQEDGEYKQAIGLLYGIAFTIKMSKKGDHQIDGYFDYVVPPLEGFLRESIMPIKRISGGFL
;
A
#
# COMPACT_ATOMS: atom_id res chain seq x y z
N MET A 1 -22.06 1.21 11.92
CA MET A 1 -20.84 0.48 12.36
C MET A 1 -19.80 0.65 11.26
N ALA A 2 -18.55 0.94 11.59
CA ALA A 2 -17.52 1.12 10.56
C ALA A 2 -17.18 -0.23 9.89
N PHE A 3 -17.02 -0.20 8.57
CA PHE A 3 -16.60 -1.36 7.79
C PHE A 3 -15.16 -1.74 8.14
N ASP A 4 -14.91 -3.02 8.46
CA ASP A 4 -13.59 -3.49 8.89
C ASP A 4 -13.10 -4.58 7.95
N PHE A 5 -12.17 -4.22 7.06
CA PHE A 5 -11.60 -5.11 6.05
C PHE A 5 -11.05 -6.41 6.65
N LYS A 6 -10.50 -6.38 7.87
CA LYS A 6 -9.97 -7.59 8.53
C LYS A 6 -11.07 -8.56 8.95
N LYS A 7 -12.27 -8.06 9.21
CA LYS A 7 -13.45 -8.86 9.58
C LYS A 7 -14.21 -9.36 8.36
N GLU A 8 -14.29 -8.56 7.31
CA GLU A 8 -15.02 -8.89 6.10
C GLU A 8 -14.21 -9.80 5.17
N TYR A 9 -12.89 -9.59 5.08
CA TYR A 9 -11.97 -10.38 4.24
C TYR A 9 -10.98 -11.19 5.09
N ARG A 10 -11.52 -12.04 5.98
CA ARG A 10 -10.71 -12.81 6.95
C ARG A 10 -9.68 -13.70 6.28
N GLU A 11 -10.03 -14.34 5.16
CA GLU A 11 -9.13 -15.21 4.41
C GLU A 11 -7.89 -14.48 3.86
N ILE A 12 -8.01 -13.17 3.61
CA ILE A 12 -6.91 -12.33 3.09
C ILE A 12 -6.07 -11.76 4.26
N TYR A 13 -6.74 -11.29 5.32
CA TYR A 13 -6.08 -10.57 6.42
C TYR A 13 -5.73 -11.42 7.65
N LEU A 14 -6.32 -12.60 7.78
CA LEU A 14 -6.14 -13.54 8.88
C LEU A 14 -6.00 -14.97 8.34
N PRO A 15 -4.99 -15.25 7.49
CA PRO A 15 -4.76 -16.58 6.97
C PRO A 15 -4.35 -17.56 8.08
N ASP A 16 -4.66 -18.84 7.88
CA ASP A 16 -4.16 -19.91 8.74
C ASP A 16 -2.65 -20.12 8.54
N LYS A 17 -2.03 -20.86 9.45
CA LYS A 17 -0.60 -21.22 9.36
C LYS A 17 -0.27 -22.16 8.19
N LYS A 18 -1.28 -22.60 7.43
CA LYS A 18 -1.13 -23.51 6.30
C LYS A 18 -1.20 -22.69 5.01
N PRO A 19 -0.26 -22.89 4.06
CA PRO A 19 -0.37 -22.27 2.74
C PRO A 19 -1.68 -22.67 2.06
N ASP A 20 -2.34 -21.70 1.43
CA ASP A 20 -3.60 -21.91 0.72
C ASP A 20 -3.65 -21.05 -0.57
N ILE A 21 -4.49 -21.47 -1.52
CA ILE A 21 -4.74 -20.74 -2.77
C ILE A 21 -6.00 -19.90 -2.56
N ILE A 22 -5.83 -18.58 -2.55
CA ILE A 22 -6.93 -17.63 -2.40
C ILE A 22 -7.14 -16.79 -3.66
N LEU A 23 -8.39 -16.37 -3.90
CA LEU A 23 -8.72 -15.41 -4.94
C LEU A 23 -8.87 -14.02 -4.32
N VAL A 24 -7.96 -13.11 -4.66
CA VAL A 24 -8.04 -11.72 -4.19
C VAL A 24 -8.94 -10.92 -5.16
N PRO A 25 -10.06 -10.34 -4.70
CA PRO A 25 -10.91 -9.52 -5.56
C PRO A 25 -10.22 -8.20 -5.93
N LYS A 26 -10.80 -7.47 -6.89
CA LYS A 26 -10.33 -6.12 -7.19
C LYS A 26 -10.58 -5.20 -5.98
N MET A 27 -9.54 -4.48 -5.56
CA MET A 27 -9.59 -3.57 -4.41
C MET A 27 -9.02 -2.20 -4.81
N ASN A 28 -9.44 -1.17 -4.07
CA ASN A 28 -8.95 0.19 -4.25
C ASN A 28 -7.83 0.45 -3.26
N TYR A 29 -6.72 1.00 -3.75
CA TYR A 29 -5.53 1.27 -2.94
C TYR A 29 -5.08 2.72 -3.10
N ILE A 30 -4.60 3.29 -2.01
CA ILE A 30 -3.73 4.47 -2.04
C ILE A 30 -2.32 3.92 -2.00
N ALA A 31 -1.49 4.26 -2.98
CA ALA A 31 -0.15 3.70 -3.12
C ALA A 31 0.88 4.79 -3.40
N VAL A 32 2.06 4.63 -2.81
CA VAL A 32 3.25 5.42 -3.12
C VAL A 32 4.29 4.46 -3.67
N ARG A 33 4.89 4.80 -4.82
CA ARG A 33 6.02 4.05 -5.39
C ARG A 33 7.31 4.73 -4.97
N GLY A 34 8.29 3.93 -4.59
CA GLY A 34 9.63 4.41 -4.21
C GLY A 34 10.66 3.31 -4.41
N GLN A 35 11.92 3.66 -4.15
CA GLN A 35 13.03 2.73 -4.20
C GLN A 35 13.98 3.02 -3.04
N GLY A 36 14.71 2.02 -2.57
CA GLY A 36 15.76 2.18 -1.57
C GLY A 36 15.62 1.22 -0.41
N ASP A 37 16.41 1.47 0.63
CA ASP A 37 16.40 0.69 1.86
C ASP A 37 15.28 1.17 2.79
N PRO A 38 14.28 0.33 3.11
CA PRO A 38 13.18 0.72 4.00
C PRO A 38 13.63 1.00 5.45
N ASN A 39 14.85 0.62 5.84
CA ASN A 39 15.37 0.80 7.19
C ASN A 39 16.11 2.14 7.39
N GLN A 40 16.25 2.96 6.35
CA GLN A 40 16.88 4.26 6.47
C GLN A 40 16.03 5.23 7.30
N GLU A 41 16.63 5.79 8.35
CA GLU A 41 15.91 6.57 9.37
C GLU A 41 15.20 7.81 8.81
N ASP A 42 15.64 8.36 7.69
CA ASP A 42 14.95 9.45 6.96
C ASP A 42 14.76 9.13 5.47
N GLY A 43 14.75 7.84 5.13
CA GLY A 43 14.61 7.36 3.76
C GLY A 43 13.22 7.59 3.17
N GLU A 44 13.12 7.37 1.85
CA GLU A 44 11.88 7.53 1.09
C GLU A 44 10.71 6.71 1.67
N TYR A 45 10.98 5.52 2.20
CA TYR A 45 9.96 4.64 2.77
C TYR A 45 9.25 5.26 3.98
N LYS A 46 10.00 5.85 4.92
CA LYS A 46 9.42 6.50 6.10
C LYS A 46 8.56 7.70 5.72
N GLN A 47 9.02 8.49 4.75
CA GLN A 47 8.26 9.63 4.21
C GLN A 47 6.98 9.15 3.51
N ALA A 48 7.07 8.08 2.72
CA ALA A 48 5.93 7.47 2.04
C ALA A 48 4.87 6.97 3.03
N ILE A 49 5.27 6.33 4.13
CA ILE A 49 4.36 5.92 5.20
C ILE A 49 3.64 7.13 5.80
N GLY A 50 4.37 8.21 6.10
CA GLY A 50 3.79 9.44 6.63
C GLY A 50 2.74 10.04 5.70
N LEU A 51 3.03 10.09 4.40
CA LEU A 51 2.08 10.56 3.39
C LEU A 51 0.85 9.65 3.30
N LEU A 52 1.04 8.33 3.23
CA LEU A 52 -0.06 7.36 3.13
C LEU A 52 -1.03 7.48 4.32
N TYR A 53 -0.51 7.50 5.54
CA TYR A 53 -1.36 7.64 6.72
C TYR A 53 -1.99 9.04 6.83
N GLY A 54 -1.26 10.09 6.43
CA GLY A 54 -1.81 11.44 6.36
C GLY A 54 -3.06 11.49 5.48
N ILE A 55 -2.99 10.93 4.28
CA ILE A 55 -4.13 10.87 3.35
C ILE A 55 -5.24 9.95 3.89
N ALA A 56 -4.89 8.74 4.36
CA ALA A 56 -5.87 7.75 4.80
C ALA A 56 -6.71 8.25 5.99
N PHE A 57 -6.08 8.89 6.98
CA PHE A 57 -6.79 9.47 8.12
C PHE A 57 -7.55 10.74 7.77
N THR A 58 -7.07 11.53 6.82
CA THR A 58 -7.83 12.69 6.31
C THR A 58 -9.15 12.25 5.69
N ILE A 59 -9.12 11.23 4.83
CA ILE A 59 -10.35 10.65 4.24
C ILE A 59 -11.24 10.06 5.33
N LYS A 60 -10.69 9.25 6.25
CA LYS A 60 -11.47 8.66 7.36
C LYS A 60 -12.17 9.72 8.20
N MET A 61 -11.50 10.82 8.50
CA MET A 61 -12.01 11.87 9.38
C MET A 61 -12.88 12.91 8.67
N SER A 62 -12.94 12.89 7.33
CA SER A 62 -13.81 13.78 6.53
C SER A 62 -15.27 13.75 6.98
N LYS A 63 -15.76 12.59 7.45
CA LYS A 63 -17.10 12.43 8.04
C LYS A 63 -17.42 13.37 9.20
N LYS A 64 -16.39 13.94 9.85
CA LYS A 64 -16.53 14.89 10.97
C LYS A 64 -16.51 16.35 10.51
N GLY A 65 -16.23 16.62 9.24
CA GLY A 65 -16.23 17.96 8.67
C GLY A 65 -17.54 18.28 7.95
N ASP A 66 -17.65 19.52 7.48
CA ASP A 66 -18.83 20.01 6.75
C ASP A 66 -18.90 19.47 5.32
N HIS A 67 -17.76 19.06 4.76
CA HIS A 67 -17.67 18.48 3.42
C HIS A 67 -17.89 16.96 3.47
N GLN A 68 -18.98 16.52 2.85
CA GLN A 68 -19.28 15.09 2.67
C GLN A 68 -18.78 14.64 1.30
N ILE A 69 -17.89 13.64 1.31
CA ILE A 69 -17.37 13.03 0.08
C ILE A 69 -18.46 12.10 -0.48
N ASP A 70 -18.81 12.29 -1.75
CA ASP A 70 -19.80 11.43 -2.41
C ASP A 70 -19.34 9.96 -2.44
N GLY A 71 -20.26 9.05 -2.15
CA GLY A 71 -19.96 7.62 -2.02
C GLY A 71 -19.10 7.22 -0.82
N TYR A 72 -18.81 8.13 0.12
CA TYR A 72 -18.08 7.78 1.34
C TYR A 72 -18.89 6.83 2.24
N PHE A 73 -18.19 5.86 2.81
CA PHE A 73 -18.69 5.02 3.88
C PHE A 73 -17.67 5.01 5.03
N ASP A 74 -18.14 4.83 6.26
CA ASP A 74 -17.24 4.76 7.42
C ASP A 74 -16.50 3.42 7.45
N TYR A 75 -15.17 3.46 7.57
CA TYR A 75 -14.31 2.28 7.59
C TYR A 75 -13.18 2.38 8.62
N VAL A 76 -12.65 1.24 9.04
CA VAL A 76 -11.41 1.10 9.82
C VAL A 76 -10.23 1.15 8.86
N VAL A 77 -9.22 1.98 9.17
CA VAL A 77 -8.01 2.06 8.32
C VAL A 77 -7.35 0.67 8.30
N PRO A 78 -7.21 0.04 7.12
CA PRO A 78 -6.63 -1.29 6.99
C PRO A 78 -5.12 -1.29 7.32
N PRO A 79 -4.53 -2.46 7.59
CA PRO A 79 -3.09 -2.56 7.83
C PRO A 79 -2.27 -2.08 6.61
N LEU A 80 -1.05 -1.62 6.85
CA LEU A 80 -0.11 -1.26 5.79
C LEU A 80 0.31 -2.53 5.03
N GLU A 81 0.24 -2.47 3.71
CA GLU A 81 0.71 -3.52 2.79
C GLU A 81 1.85 -2.97 1.93
N GLY A 82 2.72 -3.86 1.44
CA GLY A 82 3.87 -3.48 0.63
C GLY A 82 4.09 -4.44 -0.54
N PHE A 83 4.33 -3.88 -1.72
CA PHE A 83 4.76 -4.65 -2.89
C PHE A 83 6.25 -4.41 -3.14
N LEU A 84 7.07 -5.44 -2.92
CA LEU A 84 8.51 -5.36 -3.12
C LEU A 84 8.90 -6.09 -4.40
N ARG A 85 9.69 -5.43 -5.23
CA ARG A 85 10.28 -6.00 -6.44
C ARG A 85 11.70 -5.51 -6.62
N GLU A 86 12.59 -6.42 -7.00
CA GLU A 86 13.91 -6.05 -7.48
C GLU A 86 13.84 -5.67 -8.97
N SER A 87 14.24 -4.44 -9.29
CA SER A 87 14.40 -3.99 -10.67
C SER A 87 15.86 -4.16 -11.06
N ILE A 88 16.19 -5.26 -11.73
CA ILE A 88 17.48 -5.41 -12.38
C ILE A 88 17.49 -4.43 -13.56
N MET A 89 18.09 -3.25 -13.39
CA MET A 89 18.36 -2.41 -14.56
C MET A 89 19.32 -3.18 -15.48
N PRO A 90 19.02 -3.33 -16.78
CA PRO A 90 19.95 -3.99 -17.68
C PRO A 90 21.26 -3.22 -17.67
N ILE A 91 22.36 -3.91 -17.38
CA ILE A 91 23.71 -3.40 -17.61
C ILE A 91 23.73 -2.99 -19.08
N LYS A 92 23.78 -1.67 -19.37
CA LYS A 92 24.14 -1.19 -20.70
C LYS A 92 25.56 -1.71 -20.95
N ARG A 93 25.65 -2.88 -21.56
CA ARG A 93 26.89 -3.39 -22.13
C ARG A 93 27.24 -2.43 -23.24
N ILE A 94 28.13 -1.48 -22.93
CA ILE A 94 28.81 -0.68 -23.94
C ILE A 94 29.77 -1.65 -24.62
N SER A 95 29.26 -2.48 -25.54
CA SER A 95 30.13 -3.18 -26.49
C SER A 95 30.61 -2.12 -27.48
N GLY A 96 31.65 -1.39 -27.08
CA GLY A 96 32.48 -0.64 -28.02
C GLY A 96 33.17 -1.64 -28.93
N GLY A 97 32.54 -1.95 -30.06
CA GLY A 97 33.26 -2.43 -31.23
C GLY A 97 33.82 -1.22 -31.96
N PHE A 98 35.13 -1.10 -31.99
CA PHE A 98 35.94 -0.69 -33.15
C PHE A 98 37.41 -0.70 -32.74
N LEU A 99 38.10 -1.80 -33.06
CA LEU A 99 39.36 -1.87 -33.80
C LEU A 99 39.58 -3.34 -34.22
#